data_AF-A0A0M0L912-F1
#
_entry.id   AF-A0A0M0L912-F1
#
_cell.length_a   1.000
_cell.length_b   1.000
_cell.length_c   1.000
_cell.angle_alpha   90.00
_cell.angle_beta   90.00
_cell.angle_gamma   90.00
#
_symmetry.space_group_name_H-M   'P 1'
#
loop_
_entity.id
_entity.type
_entity.pdbx_description
1 polymer ?
#
loop_
_entity_poly.entity_id
_entity_poly.type
_entity_poly.pdbx_seq_one_letter_code
_entity_poly.pdbx_strand_id
1 'polypeptide(L)'
;MKRILIVTLVALLSIFFIDRSYSKQNQAQAQEKFIHEVKQEQQKSDVATVNLNNVFHFHWDKVYVFEPHTKVAAINKKLGFDWMEAKATGIESGDNSVIVFVKNNQVEQFVTLPTSYGQPVYKNKHECEIKKI
;
A
#
# COMPACT_ATOMS: atom_id res chain seq x y z
N MET A 1 5.59 -37.00 22.36
CA MET A 1 6.33 -35.78 21.94
C MET A 1 6.20 -35.49 20.44
N LYS A 2 6.57 -36.40 19.51
CA LYS A 2 6.44 -36.16 18.05
C LYS A 2 5.02 -35.79 17.59
N ARG A 3 3.98 -36.41 18.14
CA ARG A 3 2.57 -36.09 17.81
C ARG A 3 2.14 -34.68 18.24
N ILE A 4 2.64 -34.20 19.39
CA ILE A 4 2.37 -32.84 19.87
C ILE A 4 3.09 -31.82 18.99
N LEU A 5 4.35 -32.08 18.61
CA LEU A 5 5.13 -31.25 17.69
C LEU A 5 4.46 -31.08 16.32
N ILE A 6 3.88 -32.16 15.78
CA ILE A 6 3.17 -32.11 14.49
C ILE A 6 1.91 -31.25 14.61
N VAL A 7 1.13 -31.40 15.68
CA VAL A 7 -0.09 -30.60 15.89
C VAL A 7 0.24 -29.12 16.05
N THR A 8 1.28 -28.76 16.82
CA THR A 8 1.72 -27.36 16.96
C THR A 8 2.22 -26.78 15.65
N LEU A 9 2.95 -27.56 14.85
CA LEU A 9 3.44 -27.10 13.55
C LEU A 9 2.30 -26.84 12.56
N VAL A 10 1.31 -27.73 12.53
CA VAL A 10 0.11 -27.56 11.69
C VAL A 10 -0.67 -26.32 12.11
N ALA A 11 -0.87 -26.09 13.40
CA ALA A 11 -1.57 -24.91 13.90
C ALA A 11 -0.85 -23.59 13.53
N LEU A 12 0.48 -23.54 13.67
CA LEU A 12 1.28 -22.37 13.28
C LEU A 12 1.22 -22.12 11.77
N LEU A 13 1.28 -23.17 10.96
CA LEU A 13 1.12 -23.06 9.51
C LEU A 13 -0.28 -22.55 9.15
N SER A 14 -1.33 -23.06 9.79
CA SER A 14 -2.71 -22.60 9.57
C SER A 14 -2.86 -21.11 9.86
N ILE A 15 -2.32 -20.62 10.98
CA ILE A 15 -2.34 -19.18 11.33
C ILE A 15 -1.61 -18.37 10.25
N PHE A 16 -0.43 -18.80 9.84
CA PHE A 16 0.35 -18.14 8.80
C PHE A 16 -0.38 -18.06 7.44
N PHE A 17 -1.08 -19.13 7.05
CA PHE A 17 -1.87 -19.13 5.80
C PHE A 17 -3.11 -18.24 5.90
N ILE A 18 -3.77 -18.20 7.05
CA ILE A 18 -4.91 -17.33 7.31
C ILE A 18 -4.46 -15.86 7.22
N ASP A 19 -3.37 -15.48 7.89
CA ASP A 19 -2.83 -14.11 7.87
C ASP A 19 -2.52 -13.64 6.44
N ARG A 20 -1.89 -14.50 5.62
CA ARG A 20 -1.62 -14.17 4.21
C ARG A 20 -2.88 -13.99 3.37
N SER A 21 -3.91 -14.82 3.60
CA SER A 21 -5.18 -14.71 2.88
C SER A 21 -5.93 -13.43 3.26
N TYR A 22 -5.98 -13.10 4.55
CA TYR A 22 -6.57 -11.87 5.06
C TYR A 22 -5.86 -10.62 4.54
N SER A 23 -4.51 -10.64 4.50
CA SER A 23 -3.70 -9.53 3.98
C SER A 23 -4.04 -9.19 2.52
N LYS A 24 -4.16 -10.19 1.63
CA LYS A 24 -4.50 -9.94 0.21
C LYS A 24 -5.90 -9.36 0.03
N GLN A 25 -6.89 -9.86 0.77
CA GLN A 25 -8.26 -9.36 0.67
C GLN A 25 -8.37 -7.93 1.22
N ASN A 26 -7.73 -7.65 2.36
CA ASN A 26 -7.64 -6.29 2.91
C ASN A 26 -6.95 -5.34 1.92
N GLN A 27 -5.89 -5.79 1.26
CA GLN A 27 -5.15 -5.01 0.27
C GLN A 27 -6.04 -4.61 -0.93
N ALA A 28 -6.87 -5.52 -1.43
CA ALA A 28 -7.80 -5.21 -2.53
C ALA A 28 -8.91 -4.24 -2.10
N GLN A 29 -9.50 -4.45 -0.93
CA GLN A 29 -10.54 -3.55 -0.39
C GLN A 29 -10.00 -2.14 -0.12
N ALA A 30 -8.78 -2.05 0.41
CA ALA A 30 -8.07 -0.81 0.63
C ALA A 30 -7.82 -0.05 -0.67
N GLN A 31 -7.40 -0.75 -1.72
CA GLN A 31 -7.21 -0.20 -3.06
C GLN A 31 -8.52 0.37 -3.61
N GLU A 32 -9.61 -0.41 -3.56
CA GLU A 32 -10.92 0.04 -4.08
C GLU A 32 -11.45 1.25 -3.31
N LYS A 33 -11.39 1.23 -1.99
CA LYS A 33 -11.84 2.33 -1.13
C LYS A 33 -11.04 3.61 -1.38
N PHE A 34 -9.72 3.49 -1.55
CA PHE A 34 -8.87 4.62 -1.90
C PHE A 34 -9.28 5.23 -3.24
N ILE A 35 -9.36 4.42 -4.30
CA ILE A 35 -9.75 4.90 -5.63
C ILE A 35 -11.16 5.51 -5.63
N HIS A 36 -12.09 4.96 -4.85
CA HIS A 36 -13.42 5.55 -4.68
C HIS A 36 -13.34 6.94 -4.05
N GLU A 37 -12.59 7.10 -2.95
CA GLU A 37 -12.42 8.39 -2.28
C GLU A 37 -11.79 9.45 -3.20
N VAL A 38 -10.76 9.07 -3.95
CA VAL A 38 -10.12 9.94 -4.96
C VAL A 38 -11.16 10.43 -5.97
N LYS A 39 -11.96 9.51 -6.55
CA LYS A 39 -12.99 9.87 -7.53
C LYS A 39 -14.03 10.84 -6.97
N GLN A 40 -14.46 10.63 -5.72
CA GLN A 40 -15.46 11.49 -5.08
C GLN A 40 -14.91 12.90 -4.85
N GLU A 41 -13.65 13.03 -4.42
CA GLU A 41 -13.02 14.33 -4.22
C GLU A 41 -12.73 15.06 -5.54
N GLN A 42 -12.37 14.32 -6.60
CA GLN A 42 -12.14 14.89 -7.93
C GLN A 42 -13.40 15.46 -8.60
N GLN A 43 -14.60 15.04 -8.18
CA GLN A 43 -15.83 15.66 -8.66
C GLN A 43 -16.06 17.06 -8.07
N LYS A 44 -15.38 17.39 -6.96
CA LYS A 44 -15.56 18.66 -6.23
C LYS A 44 -14.52 19.72 -6.62
N SER A 45 -13.31 19.30 -6.99
CA SER A 45 -12.19 20.21 -7.25
C SER A 45 -11.14 19.57 -8.18
N ASP A 46 -10.31 20.42 -8.80
CA ASP A 46 -9.16 20.01 -9.62
C ASP A 46 -8.04 19.34 -8.80
N VAL A 47 -8.04 19.54 -7.48
CA VAL A 47 -7.16 18.86 -6.53
C VAL A 47 -8.00 18.03 -5.57
N ALA A 48 -7.82 16.72 -5.59
CA ALA A 48 -8.47 15.82 -4.64
C ALA A 48 -7.62 15.69 -3.37
N THR A 49 -8.19 16.04 -2.21
CA THR A 49 -7.53 15.87 -0.91
C THR A 49 -8.10 14.66 -0.20
N VAL A 50 -7.31 13.60 -0.09
CA VAL A 50 -7.73 12.36 0.57
C VAL A 50 -7.14 12.27 1.97
N ASN A 51 -8.02 12.18 2.97
CA ASN A 51 -7.62 11.87 4.34
C ASN A 51 -7.37 10.36 4.48
N LEU A 52 -6.10 10.00 4.68
CA LEU A 52 -5.65 8.62 4.74
C LEU A 52 -6.22 7.88 5.96
N ASN A 53 -6.48 8.55 7.08
CA ASN A 53 -7.07 7.92 8.27
C ASN A 53 -8.55 7.52 8.04
N ASN A 54 -9.26 8.23 7.16
CA ASN A 54 -10.65 7.86 6.82
C ASN A 54 -10.71 6.62 5.93
N VAL A 55 -9.73 6.49 5.04
CA VAL A 55 -9.63 5.36 4.10
C VAL A 55 -9.05 4.14 4.80
N PHE A 56 -7.97 4.31 5.54
CA PHE A 56 -7.15 3.24 6.09
C PHE A 56 -7.26 3.16 7.62
N HIS A 57 -7.80 2.06 8.14
CA HIS A 57 -8.09 1.87 9.57
C HIS A 57 -7.05 0.99 10.28
N PHE A 58 -5.78 1.11 9.88
CA PHE A 58 -4.66 0.43 10.51
C PHE A 58 -3.62 1.46 10.98
N HIS A 59 -2.61 1.01 11.73
CA HIS A 59 -1.55 1.91 12.20
C HIS A 59 -0.34 1.84 11.28
N TRP A 60 0.28 2.99 10.98
CA TRP A 60 1.54 3.08 10.23
C TRP A 60 2.46 4.14 10.83
N ASP A 61 3.76 3.94 10.67
CA ASP A 61 4.79 4.85 11.15
C ASP A 61 5.11 5.91 10.10
N LYS A 62 5.26 5.48 8.84
CA LYS A 62 5.68 6.30 7.70
C LYS A 62 4.83 6.01 6.47
N VAL A 63 4.68 7.02 5.62
CA VAL A 63 4.07 6.91 4.29
C VAL A 63 5.09 7.38 3.27
N TYR A 64 5.21 6.64 2.17
CA TYR A 64 6.04 6.99 1.03
C TYR A 64 5.18 7.08 -0.22
N VAL A 65 5.50 8.03 -1.09
CA VAL A 65 4.92 8.13 -2.43
C VAL A 65 6.06 7.95 -3.42
N PHE A 66 5.90 6.99 -4.32
CA PHE A 66 6.84 6.72 -5.39
C PHE A 66 6.17 7.00 -6.73
N GLU A 67 6.87 7.75 -7.56
CA GLU A 67 6.42 8.11 -8.90
C GLU A 67 6.51 6.91 -9.87
N PRO A 68 5.76 6.93 -10.98
CA PRO A 68 5.93 5.95 -12.05
C PRO A 68 7.39 5.85 -12.50
N HIS A 69 7.78 4.67 -12.98
CA HIS A 69 9.13 4.35 -13.43
C HIS A 69 10.22 4.41 -12.35
N THR A 70 9.84 4.51 -11.06
CA THR A 70 10.80 4.39 -9.97
C THR A 70 11.36 2.97 -9.91
N LYS A 71 12.68 2.84 -10.00
CA LYS A 71 13.37 1.53 -9.88
C LYS A 71 13.15 0.91 -8.51
N VAL A 72 12.86 -0.38 -8.43
CA VAL A 72 12.69 -1.17 -7.20
C VAL A 72 13.92 -1.06 -6.30
N ALA A 73 15.12 -1.04 -6.87
CA ALA A 73 16.34 -0.82 -6.09
C ALA A 73 16.35 0.54 -5.37
N ALA A 74 15.81 1.60 -6.00
CA ALA A 74 15.68 2.90 -5.39
C ALA A 74 14.59 2.91 -4.31
N ILE A 75 13.48 2.20 -4.52
CA ILE A 75 12.41 1.99 -3.54
C ILE A 75 12.98 1.31 -2.30
N ASN A 76 13.62 0.14 -2.44
CA ASN A 76 14.19 -0.61 -1.32
C ASN A 76 15.23 0.23 -0.56
N LYS A 77 16.09 0.96 -1.29
CA LYS A 77 17.06 1.88 -0.67
C LYS A 77 16.36 2.98 0.15
N LYS A 78 15.24 3.53 -0.34
CA LYS A 78 14.49 4.58 0.34
C LYS A 78 13.72 4.05 1.56
N LEU A 79 13.19 2.83 1.46
CA LEU A 79 12.52 2.12 2.56
C LEU A 79 13.51 1.69 3.64
N GLY A 80 14.74 1.36 3.26
CA GLY A 80 15.78 0.83 4.16
C GLY A 80 15.69 -0.69 4.36
N PHE A 81 14.88 -1.38 3.56
CA PHE A 81 14.72 -2.84 3.54
C PHE A 81 14.20 -3.30 2.18
N ASP A 82 14.32 -4.59 1.90
CA ASP A 82 13.82 -5.17 0.65
C ASP A 82 12.32 -5.41 0.70
N TRP A 83 11.58 -4.72 -0.15
CA TRP A 83 10.15 -4.95 -0.32
C TRP A 83 9.91 -5.89 -1.52
N MET A 84 9.60 -7.16 -1.23
CA MET A 84 9.50 -8.20 -2.26
C MET A 84 8.38 -7.94 -3.28
N GLU A 85 7.27 -7.37 -2.82
CA GLU A 85 6.09 -7.09 -3.64
C GLU A 85 6.25 -5.84 -4.51
N ALA A 86 7.32 -5.05 -4.34
CA ALA A 86 7.56 -3.84 -5.13
C ALA A 86 7.50 -4.10 -6.64
N LYS A 87 8.08 -5.22 -7.10
CA LYS A 87 8.03 -5.64 -8.52
C LYS A 87 6.61 -5.94 -9.00
N ALA A 88 5.78 -6.53 -8.15
CA ALA A 88 4.41 -6.90 -8.49
C ALA A 88 3.48 -5.69 -8.65
N THR A 89 3.88 -4.52 -8.14
CA THR A 89 3.13 -3.26 -8.35
C THR A 89 3.21 -2.74 -9.79
N GLY A 90 4.18 -3.22 -10.58
CA GLY A 90 4.43 -2.75 -11.94
C GLY A 90 5.06 -1.35 -12.02
N ILE A 91 5.51 -0.78 -10.90
CA ILE A 91 6.00 0.60 -10.82
C ILE A 91 7.18 0.92 -11.76
N GLU A 92 8.07 -0.03 -12.05
CA GLU A 92 9.23 0.24 -12.92
C GLU A 92 8.83 0.48 -14.38
N SER A 93 7.77 -0.20 -14.85
CA SER A 93 7.38 -0.23 -16.26
C SER A 93 6.04 0.43 -16.55
N GLY A 94 5.20 0.63 -15.54
CA GLY A 94 3.85 1.17 -15.69
C GLY A 94 3.73 2.63 -15.27
N ASP A 95 2.59 3.22 -15.64
CA ASP A 95 2.26 4.62 -15.39
C ASP A 95 1.51 4.83 -14.07
N ASN A 96 1.79 3.98 -13.07
CA ASN A 96 1.13 4.01 -11.78
C ASN A 96 2.09 4.57 -10.73
N SER A 97 1.62 5.57 -9.99
CA SER A 97 2.26 5.96 -8.73
C SER A 97 1.94 4.92 -7.66
N VAL A 98 2.82 4.75 -6.67
CA VAL A 98 2.59 3.81 -5.57
C VAL A 98 2.73 4.53 -4.25
N ILE A 99 1.69 4.45 -3.42
CA ILE A 99 1.69 4.96 -2.05
C ILE A 99 1.91 3.77 -1.12
N VAL A 100 2.92 3.83 -0.26
CA VAL A 100 3.37 2.71 0.58
C VAL A 100 3.27 3.09 2.05
N PHE A 101 2.57 2.27 2.83
CA PHE A 101 2.39 2.42 4.27
C PHE A 101 3.32 1.46 5.01
N VAL A 102 4.21 2.03 5.83
CA VAL A 102 5.27 1.30 6.51
C VAL A 102 5.07 1.32 8.01
N LYS A 103 5.19 0.16 8.65
CA LYS A 103 5.23 -0.02 10.10
C LYS A 103 6.33 -1.00 10.47
N ASN A 104 7.09 -0.74 11.53
CA ASN A 104 8.12 -1.65 12.03
C ASN A 104 9.11 -2.14 10.92
N ASN A 105 9.50 -1.25 10.01
CA ASN A 105 10.36 -1.53 8.84
C ASN A 105 9.80 -2.64 7.92
N GLN A 106 8.48 -2.74 7.79
CA GLN A 106 7.80 -3.60 6.84
C GLN A 106 6.66 -2.84 6.17
N VAL A 107 6.33 -3.23 4.93
CA VAL A 107 5.16 -2.70 4.22
C VAL A 107 3.91 -3.41 4.75
N GLU A 108 3.03 -2.65 5.40
CA GLU A 108 1.74 -3.17 5.89
C GLU A 108 0.69 -3.15 4.79
N GLN A 109 0.71 -2.08 3.98
CA GLN A 109 -0.22 -1.90 2.87
C GLN A 109 0.38 -0.96 1.82
N PHE A 110 -0.11 -1.03 0.60
CA PHE A 110 0.21 -0.08 -0.45
C PHE A 110 -1.02 0.22 -1.30
N VAL A 111 -1.04 1.29 -2.08
CA VAL A 111 -2.05 1.50 -3.12
C VAL A 111 -1.38 1.99 -4.40
N THR A 112 -1.89 1.53 -5.53
CA THR A 112 -1.44 1.97 -6.85
C THR A 112 -2.42 3.02 -7.38
N LEU A 113 -1.91 4.15 -7.86
CA LEU A 113 -2.73 5.21 -8.46
C LEU A 113 -2.31 5.39 -9.91
N PRO A 114 -3.17 5.02 -10.88
CA PRO A 114 -2.93 5.36 -12.27
C PRO A 114 -2.80 6.86 -12.47
N THR A 115 -1.83 7.27 -13.29
CA THR A 115 -1.62 8.68 -13.66
C THR A 115 -2.84 9.36 -14.27
N SER A 116 -3.81 8.60 -14.79
CA SER A 116 -5.10 9.14 -15.25
C SER A 116 -5.93 9.79 -14.15
N TYR A 117 -5.71 9.43 -12.88
CA TYR A 117 -6.27 10.12 -11.72
C TYR A 117 -5.40 11.28 -11.25
N GLY A 118 -4.22 11.50 -11.81
CA GLY A 118 -3.29 12.55 -11.42
C GLY A 118 -2.08 12.05 -10.64
N GLN A 119 -1.28 13.00 -10.15
CA GLN A 119 -0.05 12.73 -9.39
C GLN A 119 -0.31 12.91 -7.88
N PRO A 120 -0.05 11.88 -7.06
CA PRO A 120 -0.15 12.00 -5.62
C PRO A 120 1.03 12.79 -5.06
N VAL A 121 0.73 13.76 -4.21
CA VAL A 121 1.68 14.57 -3.45
C VAL A 121 1.33 14.42 -1.97
N TYR A 122 2.28 13.91 -1.20
CA TYR A 122 2.10 13.79 0.25
C TYR A 122 2.33 15.15 0.93
N LYS A 123 1.34 15.60 1.71
CA LYS A 123 1.38 16.89 2.43
C LYS A 123 1.81 16.72 3.87
N ASN A 124 1.22 15.75 4.57
CA ASN A 124 1.50 15.39 5.96
C ASN A 124 1.07 13.93 6.22
N LYS A 125 1.36 13.38 7.41
CA LYS A 125 1.14 11.95 7.76
C LYS A 125 -0.25 11.42 7.45
N HIS A 126 -1.26 12.29 7.42
CA HIS A 126 -2.65 11.92 7.34
C HIS A 126 -3.32 12.35 6.03
N GLU A 127 -2.64 13.08 5.16
CA GLU A 127 -3.24 13.69 3.97
C GLU A 127 -2.37 13.51 2.73
N CYS A 128 -3.02 13.07 1.65
CA CYS A 128 -2.47 13.02 0.31
C CYS A 128 -3.29 13.93 -0.61
N GLU A 129 -2.64 14.85 -1.30
CA GLU A 129 -3.24 15.63 -2.37
C GLU A 129 -2.99 14.93 -3.70
N ILE A 130 -3.94 14.97 -4.62
CA ILE A 130 -3.80 14.40 -5.96
C ILE A 130 -4.06 15.51 -6.96
N LYS A 131 -3.01 15.87 -7.70
CA LYS A 131 -3.05 16.94 -8.70
C LYS A 131 -3.32 16.33 -10.07
N LYS A 132 -4.37 16.81 -10.73
CA LYS A 132 -4.67 16.39 -12.10
C LYS A 132 -3.57 16.87 -13.04
N ILE A 133 -3.16 16.01 -13.97
CA ILE A 133 -2.22 16.32 -15.05
C ILE A 133 -3.02 16.84 -16.25
#